data_AF-K8MZF7-F1
#
_entry.id   AF-K8MZF7-F1
#
_cell.length_a   1.000
_cell.length_b   1.000
_cell.length_c   1.000
_cell.angle_alpha   90.00
_cell.angle_beta   90.00
_cell.angle_gamma   90.00
#
_symmetry.space_group_name_H-M   'P 1'
#
loop_
_entity.id
_entity.type
_entity.pdbx_description
1 polymer ?
#
loop_
_entity_poly.entity_id
_entity_poly.type
_entity_poly.pdbx_seq_one_letter_code
_entity_poly.pdbx_strand_id
1 'polypeptide(L)' 'MKKAGKSNKVIMDTLSIKNASQAKTWWQWYQNDELYRFHQPVGKQYTYGKGMKQLSEVEQLRLQVELLKKYQNLIRESTK' A
#
# COMPACT_ATOMS: atom_id res chain seq x y z
N MET A 1 -3.85 -3.42 -13.03
CA MET A 1 -3.53 -2.47 -14.12
C MET A 1 -2.29 -2.86 -14.92
N LYS A 2 -1.12 -3.04 -14.30
CA LYS A 2 0.13 -3.35 -15.03
C LYS A 2 0.15 -4.74 -15.67
N LYS A 3 -0.38 -5.76 -14.96
CA LYS A 3 -0.63 -7.11 -15.50
C LYS A 3 -1.55 -7.12 -16.74
N ALA A 4 -2.38 -6.09 -16.89
CA ALA A 4 -3.29 -5.90 -18.02
C ALA A 4 -2.67 -5.02 -19.13
N GLY A 5 -1.34 -4.87 -19.15
CA GLY A 5 -0.61 -4.13 -20.20
C GLY A 5 -0.73 -2.60 -20.14
N LYS A 6 -1.30 -2.02 -19.06
CA LYS A 6 -1.42 -0.56 -18.94
C LYS A 6 -0.06 0.09 -18.71
N SER A 7 0.19 1.22 -19.38
CA SER A 7 1.42 1.98 -19.26
C SER A 7 1.57 2.63 -17.88
N ASN A 8 2.81 2.97 -17.49
CA ASN A 8 3.09 3.65 -16.22
C ASN A 8 2.33 4.96 -16.09
N LYS A 9 2.20 5.72 -17.18
CA LYS A 9 1.49 7.00 -17.22
C LYS A 9 0.02 6.83 -16.81
N VAL A 10 -0.68 5.88 -17.44
CA VAL A 10 -2.09 5.59 -17.10
C VAL A 10 -2.24 5.17 -15.65
N ILE A 11 -1.32 4.37 -15.12
CA ILE A 11 -1.34 3.93 -13.72
C ILE A 11 -1.12 5.10 -12.77
N MET A 12 -0.17 5.98 -13.07
CA MET A 12 0.13 7.16 -12.27
C MET A 12 -1.06 8.12 -12.24
N ASP A 13 -1.64 8.40 -13.40
CA ASP A 13 -2.77 9.32 -13.53
C ASP A 13 -4.00 8.79 -12.79
N THR A 14 -4.30 7.49 -12.95
CA THR A 14 -5.48 6.86 -12.33
C THR A 14 -5.36 6.75 -10.80
N LEU A 15 -4.15 6.49 -10.29
CA LEU A 15 -3.92 6.29 -8.85
C LEU A 15 -3.37 7.55 -8.16
N SER A 16 -3.30 8.68 -8.89
CA SER A 16 -2.69 9.93 -8.43
C SER A 16 -1.28 9.75 -7.86
N ILE A 17 -0.50 8.82 -8.41
CA ILE A 17 0.88 8.57 -7.99
C ILE A 17 1.77 9.61 -8.68
N LYS A 18 2.35 10.51 -7.89
CA LYS A 18 3.23 11.57 -8.40
C LYS A 18 4.54 11.04 -9.00
N ASN A 19 5.05 9.91 -8.48
CA ASN A 19 6.40 9.43 -8.78
C ASN A 19 6.38 8.09 -9.56
N ALA A 20 6.94 8.07 -10.77
CA ALA A 20 7.03 6.85 -11.58
C ALA A 20 7.83 5.73 -10.90
N SER A 21 8.90 6.10 -10.19
CA SER A 21 9.73 5.15 -9.44
C SER A 21 8.92 4.43 -8.35
N GLN A 22 8.01 5.13 -7.68
CA GLN A 22 7.13 4.54 -6.68
C GLN A 22 6.20 3.50 -7.31
N ALA A 23 5.59 3.82 -8.45
CA ALA A 23 4.76 2.87 -9.21
C ALA A 23 5.56 1.66 -9.76
N LYS A 24 6.87 1.81 -9.97
CA LYS A 24 7.77 0.71 -10.35
C LYS A 24 8.09 -0.18 -9.15
N THR A 25 8.46 0.40 -8.02
CA THR A 25 8.76 -0.33 -6.78
C THR A 25 7.55 -1.12 -6.29
N TRP A 26 6.36 -0.51 -6.28
CA TRP A 26 5.13 -1.20 -5.89
C TRP A 26 4.80 -2.37 -6.83
N TRP A 27 5.10 -2.23 -8.12
CA TRP A 27 4.94 -3.33 -9.06
C TRP A 27 5.91 -4.48 -8.77
N GLN A 28 7.18 -4.19 -8.46
CA GLN A 28 8.16 -5.21 -8.07
C GLN A 28 7.73 -5.96 -6.80
N TRP A 29 7.25 -5.26 -5.78
CA TRP A 29 6.73 -5.90 -4.57
C TRP A 29 5.57 -6.84 -4.86
N TYR A 30 4.65 -6.43 -5.74
CA TYR A 30 3.56 -7.28 -6.18
C TYR A 30 4.05 -8.53 -6.93
N GLN A 31 5.06 -8.39 -7.80
CA GLN A 31 5.65 -9.53 -8.52
C GLN A 31 6.37 -10.51 -7.60
N ASN A 32 6.96 -10.02 -6.51
CA ASN A 32 7.73 -10.81 -5.55
C ASN A 32 6.90 -11.36 -4.37
N ASP A 33 5.57 -11.20 -4.39
CA ASP A 33 4.68 -11.50 -3.27
C ASP A 33 5.06 -10.79 -1.94
N GLU A 34 5.71 -9.62 -2.04
CA GLU A 34 6.12 -8.80 -0.91
C GLU A 34 4.99 -7.84 -0.47
N LEU A 35 3.73 -8.30 -0.55
CA LEU A 35 2.55 -7.47 -0.25
C LEU A 35 2.56 -6.92 1.19
N TYR A 36 3.27 -7.61 2.09
CA TYR A 36 3.45 -7.16 3.47
C TYR A 36 4.04 -5.73 3.56
N ARG A 37 4.79 -5.27 2.56
CA ARG A 37 5.40 -3.93 2.52
C ARG A 37 4.38 -2.81 2.38
N PHE A 38 3.19 -3.08 1.83
CA PHE A 38 2.11 -2.09 1.71
C PHE A 38 1.45 -1.73 3.05
N HIS A 39 1.68 -2.52 4.10
CA HIS A 39 1.16 -2.22 5.44
C HIS A 39 1.95 -1.12 6.16
N GLN A 40 3.09 -0.68 5.61
CA GLN A 40 3.79 0.45 6.19
C GLN A 40 2.97 1.73 6.05
N PRO A 41 2.81 2.50 7.14
CA PRO A 41 2.11 3.77 7.10
C PRO A 41 2.81 4.77 6.18
N VAL A 42 2.01 5.46 5.38
CA VAL A 42 2.48 6.52 4.49
C VAL A 42 3.08 7.66 5.32
N GLY A 43 4.29 8.10 4.98
CA GLY A 43 4.98 9.19 5.66
C GLY A 43 5.80 8.78 6.89
N LYS A 44 5.88 7.48 7.20
CA LYS A 44 6.87 6.96 8.16
C LYS A 44 8.10 6.44 7.42
N GLN A 45 9.26 6.54 8.06
CA GLN A 45 10.51 5.99 7.52
C GLN A 45 10.41 4.47 7.41
N TYR A 46 10.87 3.95 6.27
CA TYR A 46 10.93 2.52 6.03
C TYR A 46 11.84 1.84 7.06
N THR A 47 11.30 0.85 7.78
CA THR A 47 12.08 -0.02 8.67
C THR A 47 12.41 -1.32 7.94
N TYR A 48 13.69 -1.50 7.59
CA TYR A 48 14.16 -2.73 6.96
C TYR A 48 13.96 -3.92 7.91
N GLY A 49 13.35 -5.00 7.40
CA GLY A 49 13.09 -6.22 8.17
C GLY A 49 11.71 -6.29 8.84
N LYS A 50 11.11 -5.18 9.29
CA LYS A 50 9.80 -5.20 9.98
C LYS A 50 8.63 -5.33 9.01
N GLY A 51 8.38 -6.55 8.53
CA GLY A 51 7.10 -6.93 7.90
C GLY A 51 6.09 -7.45 8.93
N MET A 52 4.81 -7.60 8.55
CA MET A 52 3.78 -8.15 9.45
C MET A 52 4.19 -9.47 10.10
N LYS A 53 4.94 -10.33 9.40
CA LYS A 53 5.42 -11.63 9.92
C LYS A 53 6.30 -11.53 11.16
N GLN A 54 6.90 -10.37 11.45
CA GLN A 54 7.72 -10.15 12.65
C GLN A 54 6.94 -9.52 13.81
N LEU A 55 5.70 -9.09 13.56
CA LEU A 55 4.83 -8.52 14.58
C LEU A 55 4.16 -9.65 15.37
N SER A 56 3.96 -9.43 16.67
CA SER A 56 3.07 -10.26 17.47
C SER A 56 1.63 -10.22 16.92
N GLU A 57 0.84 -11.24 17.22
CA GLU A 57 -0.57 -11.29 16.80
C GLU A 57 -1.35 -10.04 17.22
N VAL A 58 -1.10 -9.55 18.43
CA VAL A 58 -1.73 -8.33 18.96
C VAL A 58 -1.35 -7.08 18.14
N GLU A 59 -0.08 -6.95 17.76
CA GLU A 59 0.38 -5.83 16.93
C GLU A 59 -0.19 -5.91 15.51
N GLN A 60 -0.26 -7.11 14.93
CA GLN A 60 -0.90 -7.33 13.62
C GLN A 60 -2.37 -6.93 13.65
N LEU A 61 -3.12 -7.35 14.67
CA LEU A 61 -4.53 -7.03 14.83
C LEU A 61 -4.75 -5.53 15.01
N ARG A 62 -3.92 -4.86 15.83
CA ARG A 62 -3.99 -3.40 16.00
C ARG A 62 -3.81 -2.66 14.68
N LEU A 63 -2.84 -3.08 13.87
CA LEU A 63 -2.58 -2.49 12.56
C LEU A 63 -3.75 -2.73 11.59
N GLN A 64 -4.33 -3.94 11.57
CA GLN A 64 -5.51 -4.24 10.75
C GLN A 64 -6.70 -3.36 11.13
N VAL A 65 -6.98 -3.21 12.44
CA VAL A 65 -8.07 -2.33 12.92
C VAL A 65 -7.85 -0.88 12.51
N GLU A 66 -6.61 -0.37 12.58
CA GLU A 66 -6.27 0.99 12.16
C GLU A 66 -6.49 1.19 10.65
N LEU A 67 -6.05 0.23 9.83
CA LEU A 67 -6.26 0.24 8.38
C LEU A 67 -7.76 0.23 8.03
N LEU A 68 -8.55 -0.64 8.66
CA LEU A 68 -9.98 -0.74 8.44
C LEU A 68 -10.71 0.58 8.77
N LYS A 69 -10.34 1.22 9.88
CA LYS A 69 -10.87 2.56 10.25
C LYS A 69 -10.54 3.61 9.18
N LYS A 70 -9.31 3.59 8.65
CA LYS A 70 -8.90 4.51 7.58
C LYS A 70 -9.72 4.31 6.30
N TYR A 71 -9.94 3.06 5.89
CA TYR A 71 -10.80 2.75 4.74
C TYR A 71 -12.24 3.19 4.94
N GLN A 72 -12.81 2.98 6.13
CA GLN A 72 -14.15 3.50 6.45
C GLN A 72 -14.24 5.02 6.31
N ASN A 73 -13.24 5.75 6.78
CA ASN A 73 -13.21 7.22 6.65
C ASN A 73 -13.11 7.65 5.18
N LEU A 74 -12.25 7.02 4.38
CA LEU A 74 -12.14 7.29 2.94
C LEU A 74 -13.45 7.05 2.21
N ILE A 75 -14.14 5.93 2.51
CA ILE A 75 -15.45 5.63 1.93
C ILE A 75 -16.45 6.74 2.29
N ARG A 76 -16.52 7.11 3.58
CA ARG A 76 -17.41 8.19 4.06
C ARG A 76 -17.13 9.54 3.39
N GLU A 77 -15.85 9.88 3.18
CA GLU A 77 -15.43 11.10 2.48
C GLU A 77 -15.79 11.06 0.99
N SER A 78 -15.65 9.90 0.34
CA SER A 78 -15.98 9.73 -1.08
C SER A 78 -17.47 9.74 -1.41
N THR A 79 -18.33 9.46 -0.41
CA THR A 79 -19.80 9.47 -0.54
C THR A 79 -20.45 10.81 -0.20
N LYS A 80 -19.66 11.82 0.18
CA LYS A 80 -20.13 13.19 0.39
C LYS A 80 -19.87 14.03 -0.86
#